data_AF-A0AA92LQ49-F1
#
_entry.id   AF-A0AA92LQ49-F1
#
_cell.length_a   1.000
_cell.length_b   1.000
_cell.length_c   1.000
_cell.angle_alpha   90.00
_cell.angle_beta   90.00
_cell.angle_gamma   90.00
#
_symmetry.space_group_name_H-M   'P 1'
#
loop_
_entity.id
_entity.type
_entity.pdbx_description
1 polymer ?
#
loop_
_entity_poly.entity_id
_entity_poly.type
_entity_poly.pdbx_seq_one_letter_code
_entity_poly.pdbx_strand_id
1 'polypeptide(L)'
;MKNAVHFGAGNIGRGFIGKLLADAEVEVTFADVDAPLVDQLSHKQEYKVKVVGTECQIDTVTHVTAVNSASDDVIDRIVKTDLVTTAVGPNVLDIIAKAIAKGIAKRFEAGNDAPLNIIACENMVRGTTHLKGEVYKHLDESLHTKADELVGFVDSAVDRIVPPAEAANDDPLEVTVESFSEWIVDEQQFKGEIPDISGMEKTNNLMAFVERKLFTLNTGHCITAYLGCLKGHRTIREAIEDPSIHAEVKQAMHESGEVLIKRYGFDRDMHNAYIEKILGRFANPYLVDEVDRVGRQPIRKLGANDRLVKPLLGTIEYGTENQTLLKGIAAALKYTNDTDPQAVELQTSLKEVGVTKTLAKYTGLAEDSVEVAQIESLYNQL
;
A
#
# COMPACT_ATOMS: atom_id res chain seq x y z
N MET A 1 -21.16 8.14 12.88
CA MET A 1 -19.77 7.97 13.36
C MET A 1 -19.30 9.31 13.93
N LYS A 2 -18.63 9.32 15.08
CA LYS A 2 -18.17 10.55 15.74
C LYS A 2 -16.67 10.55 16.00
N ASN A 3 -16.10 9.40 16.39
CA ASN A 3 -14.70 9.32 16.82
C ASN A 3 -13.97 8.17 16.14
N ALA A 4 -12.72 8.40 15.75
CA ALA A 4 -11.82 7.39 15.21
C ALA A 4 -10.48 7.38 15.97
N VAL A 5 -9.90 6.18 16.14
CA VAL A 5 -8.49 6.02 16.54
C VAL A 5 -7.71 5.54 15.33
N HIS A 6 -6.66 6.28 14.97
CA HIS A 6 -5.79 5.93 13.85
C HIS A 6 -4.39 5.55 14.36
N PHE A 7 -4.02 4.28 14.29
CA PHE A 7 -2.66 3.83 14.60
C PHE A 7 -1.71 4.18 13.45
N GLY A 8 -0.61 4.87 13.76
CA GLY A 8 0.40 5.31 12.80
C GLY A 8 0.20 6.77 12.40
N ALA A 9 0.88 7.69 13.08
CA ALA A 9 0.84 9.11 12.80
C ALA A 9 1.82 9.54 11.69
N GLY A 10 2.41 8.60 10.95
CA GLY A 10 3.32 8.89 9.84
C GLY A 10 2.63 9.53 8.63
N ASN A 11 3.36 9.64 7.52
CA ASN A 11 2.88 10.36 6.33
C ASN A 11 1.59 9.77 5.72
N ILE A 12 1.42 8.43 5.70
CA ILE A 12 0.17 7.80 5.22
C ILE A 12 -0.99 8.11 6.17
N GLY A 13 -0.77 8.03 7.48
CA GLY A 13 -1.80 8.34 8.46
C GLY A 13 -2.26 9.79 8.36
N ARG A 14 -1.35 10.75 8.38
CA ARG A 14 -1.69 12.18 8.30
C ARG A 14 -2.15 12.62 6.92
N GLY A 15 -1.49 12.15 5.87
CA GLY A 15 -1.71 12.61 4.50
C GLY A 15 -2.83 11.89 3.77
N PHE A 16 -3.34 10.78 4.30
CA PHE A 16 -4.36 9.98 3.63
C PHE A 16 -5.50 9.56 4.55
N ILE A 17 -5.30 8.55 5.40
CA ILE A 17 -6.41 7.91 6.11
C ILE A 17 -7.00 8.83 7.18
N GLY A 18 -6.15 9.37 8.06
CA GLY A 18 -6.55 10.34 9.07
C GLY A 18 -7.10 11.63 8.45
N LYS A 19 -6.56 12.07 7.30
CA LYS A 19 -7.12 13.20 6.54
C LYS A 19 -8.55 12.93 6.10
N LEU A 20 -8.82 11.81 5.41
CA LEU A 20 -10.18 11.49 4.93
C LEU A 20 -11.18 11.35 6.07
N LEU A 21 -10.74 10.81 7.21
CA LEU A 21 -11.56 10.74 8.41
C LEU A 21 -11.89 12.14 8.96
N ALA A 22 -10.89 13.01 9.10
CA ALA A 22 -11.07 14.37 9.59
C ALA A 22 -11.90 15.23 8.61
N ASP A 23 -11.69 15.10 7.30
CA ASP A 23 -12.48 15.77 6.25
C ASP A 23 -13.96 15.32 6.28
N ALA A 24 -14.24 14.12 6.79
CA ALA A 24 -15.59 13.61 7.04
C ALA A 24 -16.14 14.00 8.43
N GLU A 25 -15.57 15.03 9.06
CA GLU A 25 -15.95 15.57 10.38
C GLU A 25 -15.86 14.54 11.52
N VAL A 26 -15.00 13.53 11.40
CA VAL A 26 -14.71 12.57 12.47
C VAL A 26 -13.62 13.12 13.39
N GLU A 27 -13.81 13.05 14.71
CA GLU A 27 -12.74 13.37 15.67
C GLU A 27 -11.67 12.28 15.63
N VAL A 28 -10.47 12.61 15.12
CA VAL A 28 -9.38 11.64 14.94
C VAL A 28 -8.38 11.72 16.09
N THR A 29 -8.19 10.62 16.79
CA THR A 29 -7.07 10.43 17.72
C THR A 29 -6.00 9.57 17.06
N PHE A 30 -4.86 10.17 16.68
CA PHE A 30 -3.69 9.43 16.24
C PHE A 30 -3.05 8.68 17.41
N ALA A 31 -2.53 7.48 17.15
CA ALA A 31 -1.78 6.68 18.12
C ALA A 31 -0.43 6.29 17.52
N ASP A 32 0.66 6.76 18.12
CA ASP A 32 2.03 6.48 17.66
C ASP A 32 3.01 6.41 18.85
N VAL A 33 4.20 5.88 18.61
CA VAL A 33 5.29 5.82 19.61
C VAL A 33 6.26 7.00 19.49
N ASP A 34 6.24 7.73 18.38
CA ASP A 34 7.03 8.95 18.19
C ASP A 34 6.53 10.07 19.10
N ALA A 35 7.15 10.21 20.28
CA ALA A 35 6.74 11.17 21.30
C ALA A 35 6.77 12.64 20.80
N PRO A 36 7.84 13.14 20.15
CA PRO A 36 7.83 14.48 19.54
C PRO A 36 6.65 14.72 18.58
N LEU A 37 6.29 13.73 17.77
CA LEU A 37 5.17 13.83 16.83
C LEU A 37 3.82 13.85 17.56
N VAL A 38 3.65 12.97 18.55
CA VAL A 38 2.43 12.89 19.38
C VAL A 38 2.23 14.19 20.17
N ASP A 39 3.28 14.73 20.79
CA ASP A 39 3.22 15.97 21.55
C ASP A 39 2.80 17.15 20.65
N GLN A 40 3.36 17.22 19.44
CA GLN A 40 3.03 18.29 18.50
C GLN A 40 1.59 18.18 17.97
N LEU A 41 1.13 16.99 17.59
CA LEU A 41 -0.24 16.77 17.13
C LEU A 41 -1.27 17.05 18.24
N SER A 42 -0.99 16.60 19.47
CA SER A 42 -1.90 16.81 20.60
C SER A 42 -1.98 18.28 21.02
N HIS A 43 -0.89 19.04 20.86
CA HIS A 43 -0.86 20.47 21.18
C HIS A 43 -1.43 21.36 20.07
N LYS A 44 -1.00 21.17 18.81
CA LYS A 44 -1.46 21.98 17.68
C LYS A 44 -2.90 21.66 17.30
N GLN A 45 -3.31 20.39 17.38
CA GLN A 45 -4.64 19.88 16.97
C GLN A 45 -5.03 20.17 15.52
N GLU A 46 -4.06 20.57 14.71
CA GLU A 46 -4.17 20.80 13.29
C GLU A 46 -2.82 20.55 12.60
N TYR A 47 -2.84 20.28 11.31
CA TYR A 47 -1.66 20.20 10.47
C TYR A 47 -2.00 20.49 9.00
N LYS A 48 -0.97 20.66 8.18
CA LYS A 48 -1.10 20.95 6.74
C LYS A 48 -0.86 19.72 5.88
N VAL A 49 -1.64 19.57 4.83
CA VAL A 49 -1.44 18.56 3.79
C VAL A 49 -1.28 19.28 2.46
N LYS A 50 -0.08 19.23 1.88
CA LYS A 50 0.20 19.74 0.54
C LYS A 50 -0.22 18.70 -0.49
N VAL A 51 -1.38 18.90 -1.11
CA VAL A 51 -1.93 18.00 -2.14
C VAL A 51 -1.45 18.46 -3.52
N VAL A 52 -0.72 17.59 -4.22
CA VAL A 52 -0.04 17.95 -5.47
C VAL A 52 -0.46 17.07 -6.66
N GLY A 53 -0.68 17.69 -7.81
CA GLY A 53 -1.12 17.04 -9.05
C GLY A 53 -0.91 17.95 -10.25
N THR A 54 -1.96 18.21 -11.02
CA THR A 54 -1.97 19.32 -12.00
C THR A 54 -1.91 20.68 -11.31
N GLU A 55 -2.45 20.76 -10.11
CA GLU A 55 -2.43 21.92 -9.23
C GLU A 55 -1.76 21.55 -7.90
N CYS A 56 -1.32 22.56 -7.17
CA CYS A 56 -0.76 22.41 -5.82
C CYS A 56 -1.65 23.21 -4.86
N GLN A 57 -2.28 22.50 -3.92
CA GLN A 57 -3.08 23.11 -2.86
C GLN A 57 -2.58 22.67 -1.49
N ILE A 58 -2.85 23.48 -0.47
CA ILE A 58 -2.54 23.16 0.92
C ILE A 58 -3.86 23.11 1.67
N ASP A 59 -4.22 21.91 2.12
CA ASP A 59 -5.39 21.67 2.95
C ASP A 59 -4.96 21.76 4.42
N THR A 60 -5.79 22.35 5.28
CA THR A 60 -5.61 22.30 6.73
C THR A 60 -6.52 21.23 7.30
N VAL A 61 -5.93 20.25 7.99
CA VAL A 61 -6.66 19.21 8.70
C VAL A 61 -6.81 19.63 10.16
N THR A 62 -8.04 19.66 10.65
CA THR A 62 -8.41 20.03 12.03
C THR A 62 -9.13 18.86 12.71
N HIS A 63 -9.59 19.04 13.96
CA HIS A 63 -10.31 18.01 14.74
C HIS A 63 -9.46 16.76 15.03
N VAL A 64 -8.16 16.97 15.20
CA VAL A 64 -7.22 15.90 15.48
C VAL A 64 -6.58 16.05 16.85
N THR A 65 -6.16 14.93 17.43
CA THR A 65 -5.27 14.87 18.59
C THR A 65 -4.40 13.62 18.47
N ALA A 66 -3.49 13.42 19.41
CA ALA A 66 -2.65 12.23 19.44
C ALA A 66 -2.41 11.71 20.86
N VAL A 67 -2.19 10.40 20.97
CA VAL A 67 -1.79 9.72 22.20
C VAL A 67 -0.64 8.76 21.92
N ASN A 68 0.11 8.42 22.96
CA ASN A 68 1.17 7.42 22.83
C ASN A 68 0.55 6.02 22.71
N SER A 69 0.84 5.29 21.63
CA SER A 69 0.25 3.97 21.36
C SER A 69 0.73 2.87 22.32
N ALA A 70 1.80 3.10 23.09
CA ALA A 70 2.29 2.20 24.12
C ALA A 70 1.71 2.49 25.52
N SER A 71 0.91 3.54 25.67
CA SER A 71 0.27 3.92 26.94
C SER A 71 -1.15 3.35 27.06
N ASP A 72 -1.72 3.37 28.27
CA ASP A 72 -3.11 2.98 28.49
C ASP A 72 -4.11 4.00 27.91
N ASP A 73 -3.67 5.21 27.56
CA ASP A 73 -4.54 6.25 26.99
C ASP A 73 -5.18 5.79 25.68
N VAL A 74 -4.45 5.05 24.83
CA VAL A 74 -5.04 4.52 23.57
C VAL A 74 -6.13 3.49 23.84
N ILE A 75 -6.00 2.71 24.91
CA ILE A 75 -7.00 1.72 25.33
C ILE A 75 -8.28 2.44 25.76
N ASP A 76 -8.14 3.52 26.53
CA ASP A 76 -9.27 4.36 26.95
C ASP A 76 -9.98 5.04 25.79
N ARG A 77 -9.25 5.40 24.73
CA ARG A 77 -9.82 5.95 23.50
C ARG A 77 -10.64 4.89 22.74
N ILE A 78 -10.14 3.67 22.60
CA ILE A 78 -10.84 2.58 21.90
C ILE A 78 -12.22 2.29 22.51
N VAL A 79 -12.36 2.40 23.84
CA VAL A 79 -13.65 2.19 24.54
C VAL A 79 -14.78 3.07 24.01
N LYS A 80 -14.47 4.27 23.49
CA LYS A 80 -15.45 5.30 23.05
C LYS A 80 -15.46 5.53 21.55
N THR A 81 -14.69 4.74 20.80
CA THR A 81 -14.44 4.96 19.37
C THR A 81 -15.39 4.13 18.52
N ASP A 82 -15.75 4.63 17.33
CA ASP A 82 -16.62 3.92 16.37
C ASP A 82 -15.78 3.18 15.30
N LEU A 83 -14.59 3.71 15.01
CA LEU A 83 -13.68 3.19 13.99
C LEU A 83 -12.24 3.18 14.46
N VAL A 84 -11.57 2.03 14.34
CA VAL A 84 -10.10 1.94 14.45
C VAL A 84 -9.53 1.77 13.05
N THR A 85 -8.54 2.57 12.70
CA THR A 85 -7.79 2.40 11.44
C THR A 85 -6.30 2.30 11.71
N THR A 86 -5.53 1.71 10.78
CA THR A 86 -4.07 1.57 10.92
C THR A 86 -3.34 1.90 9.62
N ALA A 87 -2.17 2.53 9.74
CA ALA A 87 -1.19 2.67 8.67
C ALA A 87 0.25 2.60 9.25
N VAL A 88 0.57 1.45 9.85
CA VAL A 88 1.78 1.23 10.65
C VAL A 88 2.83 0.33 9.99
N GLY A 89 2.45 -0.34 8.91
CA GLY A 89 3.24 -1.37 8.24
C GLY A 89 2.99 -2.78 8.82
N PRO A 90 3.13 -3.85 8.00
CA PRO A 90 2.75 -5.21 8.39
C PRO A 90 3.40 -5.69 9.70
N ASN A 91 4.67 -5.38 9.93
CA ASN A 91 5.40 -5.83 11.12
C ASN A 91 4.91 -5.17 12.43
N VAL A 92 4.26 -4.01 12.33
CA VAL A 92 3.77 -3.26 13.50
C VAL A 92 2.32 -3.63 13.82
N LEU A 93 1.57 -4.22 12.89
CA LEU A 93 0.22 -4.75 13.14
C LEU A 93 0.22 -5.72 14.34
N ASP A 94 1.16 -6.65 14.37
CA ASP A 94 1.32 -7.64 15.43
C ASP A 94 1.57 -6.97 16.80
N ILE A 95 2.29 -5.85 16.80
CA ILE A 95 2.63 -5.10 18.02
C ILE A 95 1.38 -4.40 18.59
N ILE A 96 0.59 -3.74 17.74
CA ILE A 96 -0.59 -2.98 18.17
C ILE A 96 -1.79 -3.89 18.50
N ALA A 97 -1.79 -5.13 18.04
CA ALA A 97 -2.87 -6.10 18.27
C ALA A 97 -3.20 -6.29 19.76
N LYS A 98 -2.18 -6.29 20.64
CA LYS A 98 -2.36 -6.39 22.08
C LYS A 98 -3.12 -5.20 22.67
N ALA A 99 -2.84 -3.98 22.21
CA ALA A 99 -3.54 -2.78 22.67
C ALA A 99 -5.01 -2.79 22.20
N ILE A 100 -5.25 -3.21 20.96
CA ILE A 100 -6.59 -3.36 20.39
C ILE A 100 -7.40 -4.41 21.16
N ALA A 101 -6.82 -5.59 21.43
CA ALA A 101 -7.49 -6.64 22.21
C ALA A 101 -7.91 -6.16 23.61
N LYS A 102 -7.00 -5.47 24.32
CA LYS A 102 -7.32 -4.84 25.62
C LYS A 102 -8.42 -3.78 25.50
N GLY A 103 -8.39 -2.97 24.43
CA GLY A 103 -9.42 -1.96 24.16
C GLY A 103 -10.80 -2.58 23.94
N ILE A 104 -10.88 -3.68 23.18
CA ILE A 104 -12.13 -4.45 22.95
C ILE A 104 -12.64 -5.03 24.27
N ALA A 105 -11.78 -5.67 25.06
CA ALA A 105 -12.16 -6.24 26.36
C ALA A 105 -12.71 -5.15 27.30
N LYS A 106 -11.98 -4.04 27.45
CA LYS A 106 -12.39 -2.91 28.29
C LYS A 106 -13.68 -2.25 27.79
N ARG A 107 -13.90 -2.21 26.48
CA ARG A 107 -15.14 -1.73 25.86
C ARG A 107 -16.34 -2.58 26.28
N PHE A 108 -16.20 -3.91 26.25
CA PHE A 108 -17.26 -4.82 26.68
C PHE A 108 -17.49 -4.79 28.19
N GLU A 109 -16.44 -4.66 29.01
CA GLU A 109 -16.55 -4.47 30.46
C GLU A 109 -17.31 -3.18 30.82
N ALA A 110 -17.13 -2.12 30.03
CA ALA A 110 -17.85 -0.87 30.18
C ALA A 110 -19.32 -0.94 29.69
N GLY A 111 -19.78 -2.10 29.21
CA GLY A 111 -21.13 -2.31 28.68
C GLY A 111 -21.40 -1.60 27.34
N ASN A 112 -20.34 -1.22 26.61
CA ASN A 112 -20.50 -0.60 25.31
C ASN A 112 -20.57 -1.68 24.22
N ASP A 113 -21.80 -2.06 23.87
CA ASP A 113 -22.10 -3.06 22.85
C ASP A 113 -22.39 -2.44 21.47
N ALA A 114 -22.10 -1.15 21.29
CA ALA A 114 -22.21 -0.52 19.97
C ALA A 114 -21.15 -1.08 19.01
N PRO A 115 -21.49 -1.34 17.74
CA PRO A 115 -20.56 -1.88 16.75
C PRO A 115 -19.25 -1.11 16.67
N LEU A 116 -18.14 -1.83 16.58
CA LEU A 116 -16.81 -1.29 16.35
C LEU A 116 -16.29 -1.84 15.03
N ASN A 117 -15.85 -0.99 14.11
CA ASN A 117 -15.18 -1.45 12.89
C ASN A 117 -13.68 -1.14 12.97
N ILE A 118 -12.86 -2.09 12.52
CA ILE A 118 -11.41 -2.01 12.49
C ILE A 118 -10.98 -2.19 11.03
N ILE A 119 -10.15 -1.28 10.51
CA ILE A 119 -9.70 -1.27 9.11
C ILE A 119 -8.19 -1.05 9.05
N ALA A 120 -7.43 -2.11 8.77
CA ALA A 120 -6.00 -1.97 8.51
C ALA A 120 -5.78 -1.46 7.07
N CYS A 121 -5.27 -0.25 6.94
CA CYS A 121 -5.02 0.46 5.68
C CYS A 121 -3.54 0.31 5.30
N GLU A 122 -3.14 -0.94 5.07
CA GLU A 122 -1.74 -1.32 4.90
C GLU A 122 -1.41 -1.67 3.45
N ASN A 123 -0.12 -1.63 3.09
CA ASN A 123 0.35 -2.20 1.83
C ASN A 123 0.48 -3.74 1.94
N MET A 124 -0.63 -4.39 2.29
CA MET A 124 -0.74 -5.83 2.54
C MET A 124 -2.10 -6.34 2.05
N VAL A 125 -2.11 -7.49 1.40
CA VAL A 125 -3.36 -8.17 1.04
C VAL A 125 -4.03 -8.68 2.30
N ARG A 126 -5.30 -8.30 2.51
CA ARG A 126 -6.10 -8.69 3.69
C ARG A 126 -5.41 -8.37 5.04
N GLY A 127 -4.84 -7.17 5.14
CA GLY A 127 -4.15 -6.72 6.35
C GLY A 127 -5.03 -6.75 7.61
N THR A 128 -6.33 -6.51 7.47
CA THR A 128 -7.25 -6.50 8.61
C THR A 128 -7.59 -7.90 9.08
N THR A 129 -7.74 -8.85 8.15
CA THR A 129 -7.85 -10.28 8.48
C THR A 129 -6.62 -10.79 9.23
N HIS A 130 -5.41 -10.37 8.81
CA HIS A 130 -4.18 -10.67 9.55
C HIS A 130 -4.22 -10.08 10.97
N LEU A 131 -4.55 -8.79 11.08
CA LEU A 131 -4.70 -8.11 12.38
C LEU A 131 -5.75 -8.79 13.28
N LYS A 132 -6.87 -9.27 12.73
CA LYS A 132 -7.87 -10.06 13.48
C LYS A 132 -7.22 -11.26 14.15
N GLY A 133 -6.43 -12.02 13.39
CA GLY A 133 -5.70 -13.19 13.91
C GLY A 133 -4.80 -12.84 15.09
N GLU A 134 -4.03 -11.75 14.98
CA GLU A 134 -3.15 -11.29 16.06
C GLU A 134 -3.93 -10.76 17.28
N VAL A 135 -5.03 -10.04 17.06
CA VAL A 135 -5.89 -9.55 18.15
C VAL A 135 -6.49 -10.71 18.95
N TYR A 136 -6.94 -11.78 18.28
CA TYR A 136 -7.57 -12.93 18.94
C TYR A 136 -6.58 -13.75 19.77
N LYS A 137 -5.27 -13.70 19.49
CA LYS A 137 -4.23 -14.29 20.37
C LYS A 137 -4.14 -13.59 21.73
N HIS A 138 -4.62 -12.36 21.83
CA HIS A 138 -4.55 -11.53 23.03
C HIS A 138 -5.92 -11.27 23.68
N LEU A 139 -7.01 -11.62 23.00
CA LEU A 139 -8.37 -11.48 23.50
C LEU A 139 -8.80 -12.79 24.17
N ASP A 140 -9.36 -12.69 25.38
CA ASP A 140 -9.90 -13.84 26.12
C ASP A 140 -10.94 -14.61 25.27
N GLU A 141 -10.81 -15.93 25.21
CA GLU A 141 -11.68 -16.81 24.41
C GLU A 141 -13.16 -16.66 24.77
N SER A 142 -13.48 -16.33 26.02
CA SER A 142 -14.86 -16.06 26.46
C SER A 142 -15.51 -14.86 25.78
N LEU A 143 -14.70 -13.95 25.21
CA LEU A 143 -15.17 -12.75 24.50
C LEU A 143 -15.27 -12.95 22.98
N HIS A 144 -14.76 -14.06 22.42
CA HIS A 144 -14.66 -14.25 20.97
C HIS A 144 -16.02 -14.20 20.27
N THR A 145 -17.04 -14.91 20.80
CA THR A 145 -18.40 -14.88 20.23
C THR A 145 -18.96 -13.46 20.17
N LYS A 146 -18.81 -12.71 21.27
CA LYS A 146 -19.28 -11.32 21.34
C LYS A 146 -18.50 -10.41 20.39
N ALA A 147 -17.19 -10.63 20.25
CA ALA A 147 -16.36 -9.91 19.29
C ALA A 147 -16.77 -10.21 17.84
N ASP A 148 -17.05 -11.46 17.48
CA ASP A 148 -17.50 -11.82 16.14
C ASP A 148 -18.87 -11.21 15.78
N GLU A 149 -19.72 -10.96 16.78
CA GLU A 149 -21.01 -10.29 16.61
C GLU A 149 -20.87 -8.77 16.46
N LEU A 150 -20.03 -8.13 17.27
CA LEU A 150 -20.02 -6.67 17.44
C LEU A 150 -18.82 -5.96 16.79
N VAL A 151 -17.75 -6.68 16.45
CA VAL A 151 -16.52 -6.11 15.89
C VAL A 151 -16.34 -6.53 14.44
N GLY A 152 -16.36 -5.55 13.53
CA GLY A 152 -16.05 -5.75 12.11
C GLY A 152 -14.55 -5.63 11.88
N PHE A 153 -13.93 -6.68 11.36
CA PHE A 153 -12.56 -6.64 10.86
C PHE A 153 -12.63 -6.55 9.33
N VAL A 154 -12.58 -5.32 8.84
CA VAL A 154 -12.84 -4.96 7.45
C VAL A 154 -11.53 -4.78 6.69
N ASP A 155 -11.24 -5.69 5.77
CA ASP A 155 -10.12 -5.59 4.84
C ASP A 155 -10.29 -4.37 3.93
N SER A 156 -9.15 -3.79 3.53
CA SER A 156 -9.11 -2.64 2.63
C SER A 156 -8.05 -2.78 1.55
N ALA A 157 -8.22 -1.99 0.49
CA ALA A 157 -7.21 -1.72 -0.53
C ALA A 157 -6.99 -0.21 -0.58
N VAL A 158 -5.75 0.21 -0.32
CA VAL A 158 -5.39 1.63 -0.27
C VAL A 158 -4.29 1.97 -1.28
N ASP A 159 -4.45 3.11 -1.94
CA ASP A 159 -3.51 3.65 -2.91
C ASP A 159 -3.43 5.17 -2.84
N ARG A 160 -2.26 5.66 -2.43
CA ARG A 160 -1.84 7.06 -2.52
C ARG A 160 -0.32 7.11 -2.50
N ILE A 161 0.27 7.82 -3.46
CA ILE A 161 1.70 8.09 -3.48
C ILE A 161 1.96 9.23 -2.51
N VAL A 162 2.76 8.90 -1.49
CA VAL A 162 3.19 9.82 -0.45
C VAL A 162 4.71 9.68 -0.34
N PRO A 163 5.49 10.55 -1.00
CA PRO A 163 6.95 10.50 -0.92
C PRO A 163 7.44 10.88 0.49
N PRO A 164 8.74 10.66 0.77
CA PRO A 164 9.36 11.23 1.96
C PRO A 164 9.18 12.76 2.01
N ALA A 165 9.13 13.33 3.21
CA ALA A 165 9.07 14.78 3.37
C ALA A 165 10.32 15.44 2.74
N GLU A 166 10.13 16.63 2.17
CA GLU A 166 11.24 17.44 1.69
C GLU A 166 12.18 17.77 2.87
N ALA A 167 13.49 17.58 2.68
CA ALA A 167 14.49 17.75 3.75
C ALA A 167 14.56 19.18 4.35
N ALA A 168 13.92 20.15 3.73
CA ALA A 168 13.89 21.56 4.12
C ALA A 168 12.53 22.00 4.70
N ASN A 169 11.64 21.08 5.10
CA ASN A 169 10.38 21.44 5.73
C ASN A 169 10.56 21.69 7.24
N ASP A 170 10.24 22.89 7.69
CA ASP A 170 10.34 23.29 9.10
C ASP A 170 9.13 22.83 9.95
N ASP A 171 8.02 22.39 9.33
CA ASP A 171 6.87 21.82 10.05
C ASP A 171 6.86 20.29 9.97
N PRO A 172 7.21 19.57 11.06
CA PRO A 172 7.28 18.11 11.05
C PRO A 172 5.91 17.42 10.93
N LEU A 173 4.80 18.17 11.09
CA LEU A 173 3.46 17.65 10.89
C LEU A 173 3.02 17.73 9.42
N GLU A 174 3.59 18.64 8.65
CA GLU A 174 3.23 18.81 7.24
C GLU A 174 3.57 17.56 6.43
N VAL A 175 2.71 17.24 5.47
CA VAL A 175 2.90 16.10 4.58
C VAL A 175 2.50 16.46 3.15
N THR A 176 3.32 16.06 2.19
CA THR A 176 3.04 16.20 0.76
C THR A 176 2.49 14.90 0.22
N VAL A 177 1.35 14.96 -0.48
CA VAL A 177 0.67 13.79 -1.04
C VAL A 177 0.20 14.08 -2.45
N GLU A 178 0.09 13.05 -3.28
CA GLU A 178 -0.54 13.21 -4.58
C GLU A 178 -2.05 13.52 -4.45
N SER A 179 -2.62 14.17 -5.46
CA SER A 179 -4.07 14.45 -5.56
C SER A 179 -4.93 13.19 -5.67
N PHE A 180 -4.45 12.16 -6.35
CA PHE A 180 -5.14 10.87 -6.43
C PHE A 180 -5.11 10.14 -5.08
N SER A 181 -6.23 9.56 -4.69
CA SER A 181 -6.29 8.60 -3.59
C SER A 181 -7.42 7.61 -3.83
N GLU A 182 -7.22 6.37 -3.43
CA GLU A 182 -8.24 5.32 -3.51
C GLU A 182 -8.23 4.51 -2.21
N TRP A 183 -9.34 4.52 -1.49
CA TRP A 183 -9.55 3.72 -0.28
C TRP A 183 -10.81 2.87 -0.47
N ILE A 184 -10.63 1.57 -0.71
CA ILE A 184 -11.72 0.64 -0.96
C ILE A 184 -11.82 -0.34 0.19
N VAL A 185 -13.03 -0.61 0.67
CA VAL A 185 -13.30 -1.50 1.81
C VAL A 185 -14.30 -2.59 1.46
N ASP A 186 -14.15 -3.77 2.07
CA ASP A 186 -15.09 -4.88 1.92
C ASP A 186 -16.38 -4.61 2.71
N GLU A 187 -17.47 -4.30 2.02
CA GLU A 187 -18.74 -3.93 2.64
C GLU A 187 -19.36 -5.09 3.45
N GLN A 188 -19.01 -6.34 3.12
CA GLN A 188 -19.58 -7.53 3.75
C GLN A 188 -19.01 -7.79 5.14
N GLN A 189 -17.89 -7.16 5.50
CA GLN A 189 -17.18 -7.39 6.76
C GLN A 189 -17.56 -6.38 7.86
N PHE A 190 -18.33 -5.35 7.52
CA PHE A 190 -18.78 -4.34 8.48
C PHE A 190 -19.81 -4.89 9.48
N LYS A 191 -19.81 -4.30 10.67
CA LYS A 191 -20.86 -4.45 11.67
C LYS A 191 -21.61 -3.14 11.85
N GLY A 192 -22.94 -3.22 11.88
CA GLY A 192 -23.81 -2.05 12.00
C GLY A 192 -23.90 -1.24 10.71
N GLU A 193 -24.14 0.06 10.87
CA GLU A 193 -24.19 1.00 9.74
C GLU A 193 -22.78 1.27 9.21
N ILE A 194 -22.60 1.16 7.89
CA ILE A 194 -21.33 1.48 7.24
C ILE A 194 -21.19 3.00 7.18
N PRO A 195 -20.11 3.59 7.71
CA PRO A 195 -19.93 5.03 7.71
C PRO A 195 -19.83 5.59 6.29
N ASP A 196 -20.45 6.75 6.09
CA ASP A 196 -20.34 7.52 4.86
C ASP A 196 -19.13 8.46 4.97
N ILE A 197 -17.97 7.99 4.52
CA ILE A 197 -16.72 8.76 4.52
C ILE A 197 -16.40 9.09 3.07
N SER A 198 -16.36 10.39 2.75
CA SER A 198 -15.96 10.85 1.42
C SER A 198 -14.57 10.33 1.07
N GLY A 199 -14.43 9.70 -0.10
CA GLY A 199 -13.18 9.06 -0.54
C GLY A 199 -12.99 7.60 -0.08
N MET A 200 -13.91 7.05 0.72
CA MET A 200 -13.97 5.61 1.04
C MET A 200 -15.04 4.91 0.19
N GLU A 201 -14.60 4.06 -0.74
CA GLU A 201 -15.47 3.29 -1.61
C GLU A 201 -15.76 1.90 -1.03
N LYS A 202 -16.97 1.39 -1.27
CA LYS A 202 -17.44 0.11 -0.76
C LYS A 202 -17.52 -0.90 -1.90
N THR A 203 -17.15 -2.15 -1.63
CA THR A 203 -17.24 -3.22 -2.60
C THR A 203 -17.53 -4.56 -1.94
N ASN A 204 -18.13 -5.47 -2.69
CA ASN A 204 -18.27 -6.89 -2.33
C ASN A 204 -17.21 -7.78 -3.02
N ASN A 205 -16.27 -7.18 -3.74
CA ASN A 205 -15.21 -7.89 -4.46
C ASN A 205 -13.85 -7.19 -4.29
N LEU A 206 -13.42 -7.01 -3.04
CA LEU A 206 -12.20 -6.29 -2.70
C LEU A 206 -10.96 -6.85 -3.41
N MET A 207 -10.88 -8.17 -3.59
CA MET A 207 -9.73 -8.83 -4.22
C MET A 207 -9.49 -8.37 -5.66
N ALA A 208 -10.55 -8.04 -6.40
CA ALA A 208 -10.41 -7.48 -7.75
C ALA A 208 -9.65 -6.15 -7.74
N PHE A 209 -9.93 -5.28 -6.76
CA PHE A 209 -9.28 -3.97 -6.62
C PHE A 209 -7.86 -4.08 -6.06
N VAL A 210 -7.63 -5.01 -5.13
CA VAL A 210 -6.28 -5.35 -4.65
C VAL A 210 -5.39 -5.80 -5.80
N GLU A 211 -5.86 -6.72 -6.65
CA GLU A 211 -5.09 -7.16 -7.80
C GLU A 211 -4.98 -6.08 -8.87
N ARG A 212 -6.01 -5.27 -9.10
CA ARG A 212 -5.94 -4.11 -10.01
C ARG A 212 -4.80 -3.15 -9.63
N LYS A 213 -4.72 -2.79 -8.35
CA LYS A 213 -3.62 -1.94 -7.85
C LYS A 213 -2.27 -2.63 -7.96
N LEU A 214 -2.20 -3.93 -7.67
CA LEU A 214 -0.95 -4.69 -7.75
C LEU A 214 -0.45 -4.83 -9.20
N PHE A 215 -1.34 -5.11 -10.14
CA PHE A 215 -0.99 -5.46 -11.53
C PHE A 215 -0.85 -4.23 -12.42
N THR A 216 -1.43 -3.09 -12.03
CA THR A 216 -1.31 -1.86 -12.81
C THR A 216 -0.34 -0.89 -12.14
N LEU A 217 -0.69 -0.35 -10.97
CA LEU A 217 0.14 0.66 -10.29
C LEU A 217 1.48 0.08 -9.84
N ASN A 218 1.48 -0.99 -9.05
CA ASN A 218 2.74 -1.54 -8.52
C ASN A 218 3.63 -2.10 -9.64
N THR A 219 3.05 -2.80 -10.63
CA THR A 219 3.80 -3.32 -11.80
C THR A 219 4.41 -2.18 -12.60
N GLY A 220 3.60 -1.19 -13.04
CA GLY A 220 4.08 -0.06 -13.82
C GLY A 220 5.14 0.75 -13.09
N HIS A 221 4.94 1.02 -11.80
CA HIS A 221 5.88 1.81 -10.99
C HIS A 221 7.23 1.08 -10.83
N CYS A 222 7.19 -0.25 -10.65
CA CYS A 222 8.37 -1.07 -10.52
C CYS A 222 9.17 -1.19 -11.81
N ILE A 223 8.49 -1.37 -12.95
CA ILE A 223 9.13 -1.43 -14.27
C ILE A 223 9.72 -0.06 -14.63
N THR A 224 9.02 1.03 -14.34
CA THR A 224 9.52 2.41 -14.52
C THR A 224 10.83 2.61 -13.76
N ALA A 225 10.88 2.19 -12.49
CA ALA A 225 12.08 2.30 -11.67
C ALA A 225 13.27 1.53 -12.27
N TYR A 226 13.10 0.25 -12.61
CA TYR A 226 14.21 -0.56 -13.11
C TYR A 226 14.71 -0.15 -14.49
N LEU A 227 13.81 0.19 -15.41
CA LEU A 227 14.20 0.74 -16.71
C LEU A 227 14.84 2.13 -16.55
N GLY A 228 14.35 2.93 -15.60
CA GLY A 228 14.94 4.21 -15.20
C GLY A 228 16.39 4.06 -14.75
N CYS A 229 16.64 3.15 -13.80
CA CYS A 229 17.99 2.84 -13.32
C CYS A 229 18.93 2.44 -14.47
N LEU A 230 18.49 1.56 -15.37
CA LEU A 230 19.28 1.11 -16.53
C LEU A 230 19.67 2.26 -17.47
N LYS A 231 18.81 3.27 -17.60
CA LYS A 231 19.08 4.47 -18.42
C LYS A 231 19.75 5.61 -17.65
N GLY A 232 20.02 5.46 -16.36
CA GLY A 232 20.64 6.48 -15.52
C GLY A 232 19.72 7.63 -15.11
N HIS A 233 18.39 7.44 -15.20
CA HIS A 233 17.41 8.36 -14.65
C HIS A 233 17.41 8.28 -13.12
N ARG A 234 17.20 9.41 -12.43
CA ARG A 234 17.19 9.49 -10.97
C ARG A 234 15.80 9.35 -10.39
N THR A 235 14.81 9.93 -11.04
CA THR A 235 13.42 9.93 -10.56
C THR A 235 12.48 9.14 -11.46
N ILE A 236 11.36 8.69 -10.90
CA ILE A 236 10.27 8.05 -11.64
C ILE A 236 9.73 8.96 -12.74
N ARG A 237 9.66 10.26 -12.46
CA ARG A 237 9.23 11.26 -13.43
C ARG A 237 10.19 11.31 -14.63
N GLU A 238 11.49 11.45 -14.39
CA GLU A 238 12.49 11.44 -15.47
C GLU A 238 12.40 10.16 -16.29
N ALA A 239 12.23 9.01 -15.63
CA ALA A 239 12.10 7.72 -16.29
C ALA A 239 10.82 7.60 -17.13
N ILE A 240 9.66 8.03 -16.62
CA ILE A 240 8.39 7.91 -17.37
C ILE A 240 8.24 8.98 -18.46
N GLU A 241 8.95 10.11 -18.37
CA GLU A 241 9.01 11.12 -19.44
C GLU A 241 9.89 10.67 -20.63
N ASP A 242 10.72 9.62 -20.47
CA ASP A 242 11.44 8.98 -21.58
C ASP A 242 10.45 8.19 -22.47
N PRO A 243 10.30 8.55 -23.76
CA PRO A 243 9.28 7.94 -24.62
C PRO A 243 9.39 6.43 -24.77
N SER A 244 10.60 5.85 -24.70
CA SER A 244 10.74 4.40 -24.83
C SER A 244 10.35 3.68 -23.53
N ILE A 245 10.71 4.24 -22.37
CA ILE A 245 10.29 3.69 -21.07
C ILE A 245 8.77 3.82 -20.93
N HIS A 246 8.21 4.98 -21.28
CA HIS A 246 6.76 5.19 -21.27
C HIS A 246 6.01 4.12 -22.08
N ALA A 247 6.45 3.85 -23.31
CA ALA A 247 5.84 2.84 -24.17
C ALA A 247 5.89 1.44 -23.54
N GLU A 248 7.04 1.04 -22.98
CA GLU A 248 7.21 -0.26 -22.33
C GLU A 248 6.38 -0.38 -21.05
N VAL A 249 6.39 0.63 -20.19
CA VAL A 249 5.61 0.64 -18.95
C VAL A 249 4.12 0.56 -19.25
N LYS A 250 3.64 1.34 -20.23
CA LYS A 250 2.24 1.29 -20.68
C LYS A 250 1.87 -0.09 -21.22
N GLN A 251 2.71 -0.69 -22.07
CA GLN A 251 2.45 -2.02 -22.62
C GLN A 251 2.42 -3.09 -21.53
N ALA A 252 3.35 -3.07 -20.57
CA ALA A 252 3.35 -4.01 -19.45
C ALA A 252 2.08 -3.90 -18.60
N MET A 253 1.54 -2.68 -18.41
CA MET A 253 0.26 -2.47 -17.73
C MET A 253 -0.94 -2.94 -18.54
N HIS A 254 -0.89 -2.88 -19.88
CA HIS A 254 -1.90 -3.51 -20.73
C HIS A 254 -1.84 -5.04 -20.65
N GLU A 255 -0.64 -5.64 -20.73
CA GLU A 255 -0.43 -7.09 -20.62
C GLU A 255 -0.98 -7.64 -19.29
N SER A 256 -0.66 -6.99 -18.16
CA SER A 256 -1.23 -7.35 -16.86
C SER A 256 -2.71 -7.01 -16.74
N GLY A 257 -3.16 -5.94 -17.39
CA GLY A 257 -4.57 -5.53 -17.47
C GLY A 257 -5.48 -6.54 -18.14
N GLU A 258 -4.99 -7.23 -19.18
CA GLU A 258 -5.73 -8.32 -19.83
C GLU A 258 -6.07 -9.45 -18.86
N VAL A 259 -5.15 -9.77 -17.95
CA VAL A 259 -5.37 -10.76 -16.90
C VAL A 259 -6.50 -10.31 -15.99
N LEU A 260 -6.51 -9.04 -15.57
CA LEU A 260 -7.54 -8.48 -14.70
C LEU A 260 -8.93 -8.46 -15.37
N ILE A 261 -8.98 -8.08 -16.66
CA ILE A 261 -10.22 -8.06 -17.44
C ILE A 261 -10.80 -9.47 -17.55
N LYS A 262 -9.98 -10.48 -17.86
CA LYS A 262 -10.43 -11.88 -17.95
C LYS A 262 -10.82 -12.47 -16.59
N ARG A 263 -10.07 -12.16 -15.53
CA ARG A 263 -10.24 -12.75 -14.19
C ARG A 263 -11.41 -12.13 -13.42
N TYR A 264 -11.60 -10.82 -13.52
CA TYR A 264 -12.57 -10.08 -12.70
C TYR A 264 -13.67 -9.39 -13.50
N GLY A 265 -13.61 -9.42 -14.84
CA GLY A 265 -14.63 -8.79 -15.68
C GLY A 265 -14.61 -7.26 -15.63
N PHE A 266 -13.45 -6.64 -15.36
CA PHE A 266 -13.31 -5.19 -15.46
C PHE A 266 -13.64 -4.73 -16.88
N ASP A 267 -14.35 -3.61 -16.99
CA ASP A 267 -14.55 -2.96 -18.28
C ASP A 267 -13.20 -2.50 -18.86
N ARG A 268 -12.96 -2.84 -20.13
CA ARG A 268 -11.68 -2.64 -20.81
C ARG A 268 -11.35 -1.16 -21.00
N ASP A 269 -12.33 -0.35 -21.39
CA ASP A 269 -12.10 1.07 -21.65
C ASP A 269 -11.88 1.82 -20.34
N MET A 270 -12.64 1.46 -19.30
CA MET A 270 -12.41 1.97 -17.93
C MET A 270 -11.05 1.55 -17.39
N HIS A 271 -10.59 0.32 -17.66
CA HIS A 271 -9.27 -0.13 -17.23
C HIS A 271 -8.15 0.59 -18.00
N ASN A 272 -8.31 0.81 -19.30
CA ASN A 272 -7.37 1.60 -20.10
C ASN A 272 -7.29 3.05 -19.60
N ALA A 273 -8.43 3.67 -19.27
CA ALA A 273 -8.43 5.01 -18.66
C ALA A 273 -7.73 5.02 -17.28
N TYR A 274 -7.83 3.94 -16.52
CA TYR A 274 -7.11 3.78 -15.26
C TYR A 274 -5.59 3.66 -15.47
N ILE A 275 -5.14 2.97 -16.53
CA ILE A 275 -3.73 2.92 -16.94
C ILE A 275 -3.20 4.33 -17.27
N GLU A 276 -3.94 5.11 -18.08
CA GLU A 276 -3.57 6.50 -18.41
C GLU A 276 -3.48 7.38 -17.15
N LYS A 277 -4.43 7.22 -16.22
CA LYS A 277 -4.40 7.91 -14.92
C LYS A 277 -3.11 7.57 -14.15
N ILE A 278 -2.70 6.31 -14.13
CA ILE A 278 -1.46 5.87 -13.45
C ILE A 278 -0.22 6.46 -14.12
N LEU A 279 -0.14 6.47 -15.45
CA LEU A 279 0.97 7.10 -16.17
C LEU A 279 1.08 8.59 -15.83
N GLY A 280 -0.06 9.30 -15.76
CA GLY A 280 -0.11 10.69 -15.33
C GLY A 280 0.37 10.89 -13.88
N ARG A 281 0.10 9.94 -12.98
CA ARG A 281 0.59 9.97 -11.58
C ARG A 281 2.12 9.85 -11.53
N PHE A 282 2.71 8.98 -12.35
CA PHE A 282 4.18 8.84 -12.43
C PHE A 282 4.86 10.11 -12.96
N ALA A 283 4.18 10.85 -13.84
CA ALA A 283 4.69 12.08 -14.43
C ALA A 283 4.43 13.34 -13.56
N ASN A 284 3.93 13.18 -12.33
CA ASN A 284 3.56 14.31 -11.48
C ASN A 284 4.78 15.20 -11.16
N PRO A 285 4.77 16.49 -11.56
CA PRO A 285 5.96 17.33 -11.49
C PRO A 285 6.37 17.73 -10.08
N TYR A 286 5.47 17.56 -9.11
CA TYR A 286 5.67 17.97 -7.72
C TYR A 286 6.12 16.81 -6.81
N LEU A 287 6.14 15.58 -7.32
CA LEU A 287 6.61 14.41 -6.57
C LEU A 287 8.03 14.05 -7.01
N VAL A 288 8.96 14.19 -6.08
CA VAL A 288 10.34 13.70 -6.25
C VAL A 288 10.39 12.29 -5.67
N ASP A 289 10.19 11.30 -6.54
CA ASP A 289 10.23 9.89 -6.18
C ASP A 289 11.43 9.21 -6.87
N GLU A 290 12.46 8.85 -6.10
CA GLU A 290 13.70 8.29 -6.62
C GLU A 290 13.51 6.85 -7.12
N VAL A 291 14.13 6.52 -8.25
CA VAL A 291 14.08 5.16 -8.82
C VAL A 291 14.62 4.12 -7.86
N ASP A 292 15.64 4.44 -7.06
CA ASP A 292 16.19 3.54 -6.04
C ASP A 292 15.22 3.30 -4.89
N ARG A 293 14.49 4.34 -4.46
CA ARG A 293 13.46 4.20 -3.41
C ARG A 293 12.34 3.29 -3.88
N VAL A 294 11.92 3.47 -5.13
CA VAL A 294 10.85 2.67 -5.74
C VAL A 294 11.36 1.29 -6.12
N GLY A 295 12.63 1.13 -6.50
CA GLY A 295 13.29 -0.10 -6.95
C GLY A 295 13.74 -1.05 -5.83
N ARG A 296 13.97 -0.55 -4.61
CA ARG A 296 14.41 -1.34 -3.44
C ARG A 296 13.63 -2.64 -3.17
N GLN A 297 14.27 -3.59 -2.51
CA GLN A 297 13.74 -4.93 -2.20
C GLN A 297 13.35 -5.73 -3.46
N PRO A 298 14.27 -5.92 -4.42
CA PRO A 298 13.96 -6.59 -5.69
C PRO A 298 13.55 -8.05 -5.50
N ILE A 299 14.14 -8.78 -4.54
CA ILE A 299 13.80 -10.19 -4.28
C ILE A 299 12.32 -10.32 -3.88
N ARG A 300 11.83 -9.48 -2.97
CA ARG A 300 10.40 -9.48 -2.59
C ARG A 300 9.50 -9.25 -3.80
N LYS A 301 9.86 -8.28 -4.66
CA LYS A 301 9.04 -7.89 -5.83
C LYS A 301 9.11 -8.89 -6.99
N LEU A 302 10.17 -9.70 -7.03
CA LEU A 302 10.31 -10.86 -7.90
C LEU A 302 9.56 -12.09 -7.37
N GLY A 303 9.02 -12.06 -6.15
CA GLY A 303 8.28 -13.18 -5.58
C GLY A 303 7.07 -13.59 -6.42
N ALA A 304 6.76 -14.89 -6.43
CA ALA A 304 5.70 -15.50 -7.25
C ALA A 304 4.33 -14.80 -7.17
N ASN A 305 4.01 -14.23 -6.00
CA ASN A 305 2.72 -13.59 -5.73
C ASN A 305 2.76 -12.05 -5.77
N ASP A 306 3.88 -11.44 -6.17
CA ASP A 306 4.06 -9.98 -6.21
C ASP A 306 3.93 -9.44 -7.65
N ARG A 307 4.19 -8.14 -7.81
CA ARG A 307 3.83 -7.27 -8.94
C ARG A 307 4.45 -7.59 -10.30
N LEU A 308 5.37 -8.54 -10.40
CA LEU A 308 6.01 -8.91 -11.67
C LEU A 308 5.62 -10.32 -12.08
N VAL A 309 5.87 -11.29 -11.21
CA VAL A 309 5.65 -12.71 -11.53
C VAL A 309 4.19 -13.09 -11.49
N LYS A 310 3.39 -12.56 -10.56
CA LYS A 310 1.96 -12.89 -10.50
C LYS A 310 1.18 -12.43 -11.75
N PRO A 311 1.41 -11.22 -12.30
CA PRO A 311 0.90 -10.85 -13.62
C PRO A 311 1.40 -11.77 -14.74
N LEU A 312 2.70 -12.06 -14.79
CA LEU A 312 3.27 -12.96 -15.80
C LEU A 312 2.58 -14.33 -15.78
N LEU A 313 2.43 -14.94 -14.61
CA LEU A 313 1.71 -16.21 -14.47
C LEU A 313 0.26 -16.12 -14.97
N GLY A 314 -0.40 -15.00 -14.73
CA GLY A 314 -1.74 -14.75 -15.27
C GLY A 314 -1.77 -14.64 -16.80
N THR A 315 -0.76 -14.06 -17.42
CA THR A 315 -0.69 -14.02 -18.89
C THR A 315 -0.50 -15.41 -19.50
N ILE A 316 0.28 -16.27 -18.83
CA ILE A 316 0.46 -17.68 -19.21
C ILE A 316 -0.87 -18.43 -19.04
N GLU A 317 -1.53 -18.27 -17.90
CA GLU A 317 -2.84 -18.87 -17.59
C GLU A 317 -3.88 -18.57 -18.68
N TYR A 318 -3.93 -17.32 -19.16
CA TYR A 318 -4.94 -16.87 -20.12
C TYR A 318 -4.45 -16.79 -21.58
N GLY A 319 -3.21 -17.21 -21.86
CA GLY A 319 -2.60 -17.17 -23.19
C GLY A 319 -2.60 -15.76 -23.81
N THR A 320 -2.22 -14.74 -23.05
CA THR A 320 -2.12 -13.35 -23.50
C THR A 320 -0.67 -12.92 -23.69
N GLU A 321 -0.45 -11.78 -24.36
CA GLU A 321 0.88 -11.20 -24.53
C GLU A 321 1.53 -10.86 -23.18
N ASN A 322 2.87 -10.99 -23.11
CA ASN A 322 3.63 -10.80 -21.88
C ASN A 322 5.10 -10.36 -22.10
N GLN A 323 5.43 -9.90 -23.30
CA GLN A 323 6.82 -9.60 -23.68
C GLN A 323 7.42 -8.51 -22.79
N THR A 324 6.61 -7.54 -22.40
CA THR A 324 7.08 -6.38 -21.64
C THR A 324 7.15 -6.66 -20.14
N LEU A 325 6.28 -7.53 -19.63
CA LEU A 325 6.43 -8.11 -18.29
C LEU A 325 7.72 -8.94 -18.16
N LEU A 326 8.04 -9.78 -19.15
CA LEU A 326 9.30 -10.54 -19.19
C LEU A 326 10.51 -9.58 -19.18
N LYS A 327 10.46 -8.49 -19.96
CA LYS A 327 11.50 -7.46 -19.96
C LYS A 327 11.60 -6.73 -18.62
N GLY A 328 10.47 -6.42 -17.98
CA GLY A 328 10.44 -5.83 -16.65
C GLY A 328 11.12 -6.72 -15.59
N ILE A 329 10.92 -8.03 -15.66
CA ILE A 329 11.62 -9.00 -14.80
C ILE A 329 13.13 -9.03 -15.11
N ALA A 330 13.51 -9.05 -16.39
CA ALA A 330 14.92 -8.97 -16.77
C ALA A 330 15.60 -7.68 -16.26
N ALA A 331 14.92 -6.54 -16.35
CA ALA A 331 15.40 -5.27 -15.81
C ALA A 331 15.53 -5.30 -14.28
N ALA A 332 14.60 -5.96 -13.59
CA ALA A 332 14.67 -6.16 -12.13
C ALA A 332 15.94 -6.94 -11.71
N LEU A 333 16.37 -7.93 -12.49
CA LEU A 333 17.61 -8.66 -12.24
C LEU A 333 18.87 -7.81 -12.41
N LYS A 334 18.82 -6.78 -13.26
CA LYS A 334 19.93 -5.84 -13.47
C LYS A 334 20.05 -4.78 -12.39
N TYR A 335 19.04 -4.65 -11.53
CA TYR A 335 19.04 -3.63 -10.48
C TYR A 335 20.16 -3.87 -9.45
N THR A 336 20.95 -2.83 -9.21
CA THR A 336 22.06 -2.82 -8.26
C THR A 336 21.88 -1.67 -7.28
N ASN A 337 22.04 -1.93 -5.99
CA ASN A 337 22.09 -0.90 -4.96
C ASN A 337 22.84 -1.46 -3.74
N ASP A 338 24.01 -0.89 -3.43
CA ASP A 338 24.90 -1.41 -2.37
C ASP A 338 24.34 -1.20 -0.96
N THR A 339 23.32 -0.35 -0.81
CA THR A 339 22.67 -0.07 0.48
C THR A 339 21.39 -0.89 0.69
N ASP A 340 20.94 -1.63 -0.34
CA ASP A 340 19.79 -2.52 -0.26
C ASP A 340 20.25 -3.98 -0.13
N PRO A 341 20.07 -4.63 1.04
CA PRO A 341 20.50 -6.00 1.26
C PRO A 341 19.95 -7.00 0.24
N GLN A 342 18.71 -6.81 -0.24
CA GLN A 342 18.11 -7.72 -1.23
C GLN A 342 18.72 -7.53 -2.62
N ALA A 343 19.11 -6.30 -2.98
CA ALA A 343 19.81 -6.06 -4.24
C ALA A 343 21.21 -6.68 -4.20
N VAL A 344 21.94 -6.53 -3.10
CA VAL A 344 23.25 -7.18 -2.89
C VAL A 344 23.14 -8.71 -2.95
N GLU A 345 22.13 -9.30 -2.29
CA GLU A 345 21.87 -10.74 -2.34
C GLU A 345 21.53 -11.21 -3.76
N LEU A 346 20.69 -10.46 -4.49
CA LEU A 346 20.32 -10.78 -5.87
C LEU A 346 21.55 -10.81 -6.78
N GLN A 347 22.42 -9.80 -6.68
CA GLN A 347 23.64 -9.71 -7.48
C GLN A 347 24.66 -10.80 -7.11
N THR A 348 24.72 -11.19 -5.84
CA THR A 348 25.53 -12.35 -5.39
C THR A 348 25.02 -13.64 -6.03
N SER A 349 23.72 -13.90 -5.97
CA SER A 349 23.10 -15.08 -6.59
C SER A 349 23.37 -15.15 -8.10
N LEU A 350 23.23 -14.03 -8.82
CA LEU A 350 23.50 -13.97 -10.26
C LEU A 350 24.95 -14.35 -10.59
N LYS A 351 25.92 -13.93 -9.78
CA LYS A 351 27.34 -14.26 -9.96
C LYS A 351 27.65 -15.73 -9.64
N GLU A 352 27.02 -16.29 -8.61
CA GLU A 352 27.31 -17.64 -8.12
C GLU A 352 26.62 -18.74 -8.93
N VAL A 353 25.35 -18.54 -9.28
CA VAL A 353 24.53 -19.61 -9.87
C VAL A 353 23.94 -19.27 -11.25
N GLY A 354 24.16 -18.04 -11.74
CA GLY A 354 23.67 -17.59 -13.04
C GLY A 354 22.19 -17.16 -13.03
N VAL A 355 21.70 -16.73 -14.19
CA VAL A 355 20.37 -16.12 -14.36
C VAL A 355 19.26 -17.14 -14.14
N THR A 356 19.31 -18.29 -14.81
CA THR A 356 18.29 -19.35 -14.76
C THR A 356 17.99 -19.80 -13.33
N LYS A 357 19.03 -20.17 -12.57
CA LYS A 357 18.89 -20.65 -11.18
C LYS A 357 18.46 -19.54 -10.22
N THR A 358 18.93 -18.33 -10.44
CA THR A 358 18.51 -17.16 -9.65
C THR A 358 17.03 -16.86 -9.85
N LEU A 359 16.55 -16.88 -11.10
CA LEU A 359 15.14 -16.73 -11.42
C LEU A 359 14.31 -17.81 -10.74
N ALA A 360 14.65 -19.08 -10.92
CA ALA A 360 13.89 -20.17 -10.31
C ALA A 360 13.82 -20.04 -8.78
N LYS A 361 14.95 -19.70 -8.14
CA LYS A 361 15.03 -19.51 -6.67
C LYS A 361 14.06 -18.44 -6.16
N TYR A 362 14.00 -17.28 -6.80
CA TYR A 362 13.25 -16.12 -6.25
C TYR A 362 11.85 -15.94 -6.84
N THR A 363 11.61 -16.43 -8.06
CA THR A 363 10.32 -16.30 -8.75
C THR A 363 9.44 -17.54 -8.62
N GLY A 364 10.02 -18.71 -8.38
CA GLY A 364 9.32 -20.00 -8.42
C GLY A 364 9.03 -20.52 -9.83
N LEU A 365 9.50 -19.85 -10.88
CA LEU A 365 9.42 -20.36 -12.26
C LEU A 365 10.34 -21.59 -12.44
N ALA A 366 9.92 -22.53 -13.29
CA ALA A 366 10.73 -23.71 -13.60
C ALA A 366 11.94 -23.32 -14.46
N GLU A 367 13.12 -23.87 -14.15
CA GLU A 367 14.38 -23.56 -14.86
C GLU A 367 14.31 -23.85 -16.37
N ASP A 368 13.52 -24.85 -16.78
CA ASP A 368 13.33 -25.29 -18.15
C ASP A 368 12.12 -24.64 -18.86
N SER A 369 11.45 -23.69 -18.21
CA SER A 369 10.33 -22.96 -18.80
C SER A 369 10.77 -22.05 -19.95
N VAL A 370 9.86 -21.85 -20.91
CA VAL A 370 10.09 -20.95 -22.05
C VAL A 370 10.31 -19.52 -21.56
N GLU A 371 9.59 -19.11 -20.53
CA GLU A 371 9.64 -17.78 -19.95
C GLU A 371 10.99 -17.50 -19.29
N VAL A 372 11.56 -18.47 -18.56
CA VAL A 372 12.91 -18.32 -17.98
C VAL A 372 13.97 -18.15 -19.08
N ALA A 373 13.90 -18.93 -20.16
CA ALA A 373 14.80 -18.78 -21.30
C ALA A 373 14.65 -17.41 -22.00
N GLN A 374 13.42 -16.90 -22.12
CA GLN A 374 13.15 -15.58 -22.68
C GLN A 374 13.67 -14.45 -21.77
N ILE A 375 13.44 -14.54 -20.45
CA ILE A 375 13.94 -13.55 -19.48
C ILE A 375 15.47 -13.54 -19.50
N GLU A 376 16.12 -14.70 -19.55
CA GLU A 376 17.59 -14.77 -19.65
C GLU A 376 18.11 -14.14 -20.95
N SER A 377 17.44 -14.40 -22.08
CA SER A 377 17.79 -13.74 -23.35
C SER A 377 17.68 -12.22 -23.26
N LEU A 378 16.59 -11.71 -22.69
CA LEU A 378 16.37 -10.27 -22.48
C LEU A 378 17.40 -9.69 -21.51
N TYR A 379 17.71 -10.38 -20.41
CA TYR A 379 18.72 -9.98 -19.45
C TYR A 379 20.10 -9.83 -20.11
N ASN A 380 20.46 -10.68 -21.06
CA ASN A 380 21.74 -10.58 -21.76
C ASN A 380 21.78 -9.45 -22.82
N GLN A 381 20.63 -8.93 -23.22
CA GLN A 381 20.51 -7.81 -24.18
C GLN A 381 20.48 -6.44 -23.49
N LEU A 382 20.01 -6.38 -22.25
CA LEU A 382 20.04 -5.20 -21.38
C LEU A 382 21.45 -4.96 -20.82
#